data_AF-A0A841EPZ6-F1
#
_entry.id   AF-A0A841EPZ6-F1
#
_cell.length_a   1.000
_cell.length_b   1.000
_cell.length_c   1.000
_cell.angle_alpha   90.00
_cell.angle_beta   90.00
_cell.angle_gamma   90.00
#
_symmetry.space_group_name_H-M   'P 1'
#
loop_
_entity.id
_entity.type
_entity.pdbx_description
1 polymer ?
#
loop_
_entity_poly.entity_id
_entity_poly.type
_entity_poly.pdbx_seq_one_letter_code
_entity_poly.pdbx_strand_id
1 'polypeptide(L)'
;MPRLFSYCILCDDGSAPNPFWGVCTLNICKPKIRRVANIGDWVVGTGSVEFGFKNKVVYAMEITQKLTMQEYDNYCKEQVPNKIPNWHSKKYEEKMGDCIYDFSVDPPKIVESNHYEHNREGDLGGRFTFLSDHFYYFGDKPEPLPEHHYLL
;
A
#
# COMPACT_ATOMS: atom_id res chain seq x y z
N MET A 1 19.64 -4.33 11.70
CA MET A 1 19.55 -4.95 10.36
C MET A 1 18.13 -4.77 9.86
N PRO A 2 17.93 -4.42 8.57
CA PRO A 2 16.62 -4.40 7.93
C PRO A 2 15.89 -5.74 8.09
N ARG A 3 14.59 -5.71 8.39
CA ARG A 3 13.73 -6.91 8.35
C ARG A 3 12.99 -6.97 7.03
N LEU A 4 12.72 -8.17 6.56
CA LEU A 4 11.89 -8.43 5.39
C LEU A 4 10.51 -8.92 5.85
N PHE A 5 9.47 -8.20 5.46
CA PHE A 5 8.07 -8.62 5.58
C PHE A 5 7.56 -9.03 4.21
N SER A 6 6.96 -10.21 4.11
CA SER A 6 6.35 -10.66 2.87
C SER A 6 4.91 -11.10 3.06
N TYR A 7 4.11 -10.97 2.00
CA TYR A 7 2.76 -11.50 1.98
C TYR A 7 2.33 -11.83 0.54
N CYS A 8 1.40 -12.78 0.42
CA CYS A 8 0.77 -13.07 -0.86
C CYS A 8 -0.35 -12.05 -1.15
N ILE A 9 -0.28 -11.40 -2.30
CA ILE A 9 -1.34 -10.55 -2.83
C ILE A 9 -2.38 -11.44 -3.49
N LEU A 10 -3.61 -11.37 -3.00
CA LEU A 10 -4.74 -12.09 -3.59
C LEU A 10 -5.23 -11.33 -4.83
N CYS A 11 -5.61 -10.06 -4.66
CA CYS A 11 -5.99 -9.19 -5.75
C CYS A 11 -5.20 -7.89 -5.61
N ASP A 12 -4.68 -7.36 -6.72
CA ASP A 12 -4.07 -6.04 -6.80
C ASP A 12 -4.86 -5.18 -7.77
N ASP A 13 -5.53 -4.16 -7.26
CA ASP A 13 -6.18 -3.11 -8.05
C ASP A 13 -5.38 -1.79 -8.00
N GLY A 14 -4.16 -1.80 -7.44
CA GLY A 14 -3.33 -0.62 -7.30
C GLY A 14 -3.75 0.32 -6.17
N SER A 15 -4.62 -0.11 -5.26
CA SER A 15 -4.97 0.65 -4.04
C SER A 15 -4.04 0.39 -2.86
N ALA A 16 -3.50 -0.82 -2.68
CA ALA A 16 -2.60 -1.11 -1.56
C ALA A 16 -1.82 -2.41 -1.82
N PRO A 17 -0.59 -2.34 -2.37
CA PRO A 17 0.21 -1.12 -2.54
C PRO A 17 -0.40 -0.15 -3.57
N ASN A 18 -0.30 1.17 -3.31
CA ASN A 18 -0.60 2.18 -4.31
C ASN A 18 0.71 2.78 -4.85
N PRO A 19 1.15 2.40 -6.06
CA PRO A 19 2.48 2.75 -6.60
C PRO A 19 2.50 4.08 -7.36
N PHE A 20 1.36 4.77 -7.46
CA PHE A 20 1.21 5.91 -8.36
C PHE A 20 1.84 7.19 -7.79
N TRP A 21 2.09 8.15 -8.68
CA TRP A 21 2.55 9.50 -8.33
C TRP A 21 3.95 9.56 -7.69
N GLY A 22 4.82 8.61 -8.03
CA GLY A 22 6.24 8.63 -7.63
C GLY A 22 6.50 8.21 -6.18
N VAL A 23 5.47 7.85 -5.42
CA VAL A 23 5.58 7.35 -4.05
C VAL A 23 4.70 6.12 -3.89
N CYS A 24 5.27 4.98 -3.54
CA CYS A 24 4.50 3.79 -3.21
C CYS A 24 3.99 3.89 -1.78
N THR A 25 2.69 3.63 -1.58
CA THR A 25 2.06 3.68 -0.27
C THR A 25 1.41 2.35 0.11
N LEU A 26 1.43 2.03 1.41
CA LEU A 26 0.67 0.93 2.00
C LEU A 26 -0.17 1.48 3.15
N ASN A 27 -1.39 1.96 2.83
CA ASN A 27 -2.25 2.65 3.79
C ASN A 27 -3.39 1.80 4.37
N ILE A 28 -4.11 1.05 3.53
CA ILE A 28 -5.36 0.40 3.93
C ILE A 28 -5.18 -1.11 4.16
N CYS A 29 -4.30 -1.76 3.40
CA CYS A 29 -4.03 -3.19 3.55
C CYS A 29 -2.96 -3.56 4.60
N LYS A 30 -2.93 -4.83 4.99
CA LYS A 30 -1.88 -5.46 5.84
C LYS A 30 -1.66 -4.77 7.20
N PRO A 31 -2.71 -4.56 8.00
CA PRO A 31 -2.62 -3.83 9.27
C PRO A 31 -1.62 -4.44 10.27
N LYS A 32 -1.43 -5.77 10.26
CA LYS A 32 -0.42 -6.42 11.12
C LYS A 32 1.01 -5.96 10.82
N ILE A 33 1.36 -5.85 9.53
CA ILE A 33 2.69 -5.38 9.09
C ILE A 33 2.82 -3.88 9.39
N ARG A 34 1.78 -3.09 9.05
CA ARG A 34 1.74 -1.63 9.31
C ARG A 34 2.00 -1.25 10.76
N ARG A 35 1.55 -2.07 11.72
CA ARG A 35 1.81 -1.84 13.15
C ARG A 35 3.26 -2.08 13.60
N VAL A 36 3.98 -2.99 12.96
CA VAL A 36 5.23 -3.54 13.54
C VAL A 36 6.49 -3.24 12.73
N ALA A 37 6.37 -2.97 11.43
CA ALA A 37 7.50 -2.62 10.58
C ALA A 37 7.92 -1.16 10.80
N ASN A 38 9.19 -0.86 10.56
CA ASN A 38 9.83 0.43 10.81
C ASN A 38 10.55 0.93 9.56
N ILE A 39 10.96 2.19 9.57
CA ILE A 39 11.79 2.78 8.53
C ILE A 39 13.05 1.92 8.33
N GLY A 40 13.39 1.65 7.06
CA GLY A 40 14.47 0.75 6.64
C GLY A 40 14.11 -0.73 6.55
N ASP A 41 12.93 -1.17 7.04
CA ASP A 41 12.43 -2.52 6.76
C ASP A 41 11.88 -2.59 5.32
N TRP A 42 11.89 -3.80 4.75
CA TRP A 42 11.35 -4.08 3.42
C TRP A 42 9.98 -4.76 3.51
N VAL A 43 9.08 -4.38 2.61
CA VAL A 43 7.79 -5.06 2.39
C VAL A 43 7.75 -5.58 0.96
N VAL A 44 7.47 -6.87 0.81
CA VAL A 44 7.39 -7.55 -0.49
C VAL A 44 6.03 -8.23 -0.66
N GLY A 45 5.32 -7.85 -1.72
CA GLY A 45 4.11 -8.53 -2.17
C GLY A 45 4.46 -9.58 -3.22
N THR A 46 4.15 -10.83 -2.93
CA THR A 46 4.29 -11.94 -3.89
C THR A 46 2.95 -12.27 -4.53
N GLY A 47 2.99 -12.78 -5.76
CA GLY A 47 1.79 -13.19 -6.47
C GLY A 47 1.17 -14.47 -5.91
N SER A 48 -0.14 -14.64 -6.12
CA SER A 48 -0.85 -15.84 -5.70
C SER A 48 -0.74 -16.98 -6.72
N VAL A 49 -0.88 -18.21 -6.23
CA VAL A 49 -1.00 -19.41 -7.08
C VAL A 49 -2.25 -19.34 -7.95
N GLU A 50 -3.33 -18.78 -7.41
CA GLU A 50 -4.65 -18.65 -8.07
C GLU A 50 -4.57 -17.83 -9.36
N PHE A 51 -3.73 -16.80 -9.40
CA PHE A 51 -3.50 -15.97 -10.59
C PHE A 51 -2.28 -16.42 -11.43
N GLY A 52 -1.74 -17.62 -11.20
CA GLY A 52 -0.59 -18.13 -11.95
C GLY A 52 0.73 -17.41 -11.65
N PHE A 53 0.80 -16.69 -10.51
CA PHE A 53 1.94 -15.88 -10.11
C PHE A 53 2.75 -16.48 -8.95
N LYS A 54 2.69 -17.81 -8.82
CA LYS A 54 3.52 -18.54 -7.85
C LYS A 54 5.00 -18.17 -8.03
N ASN A 55 5.67 -17.89 -6.92
CA ASN A 55 7.09 -17.50 -6.87
C ASN A 55 7.44 -16.24 -7.67
N LYS A 56 6.49 -15.31 -7.83
CA LYS A 56 6.75 -14.02 -8.47
C LYS A 56 6.55 -12.86 -7.50
N VAL A 57 7.33 -11.80 -7.67
CA VAL A 57 7.20 -10.52 -6.97
C VAL A 57 6.29 -9.60 -7.76
N VAL A 58 5.25 -9.11 -7.11
CA VAL A 58 4.37 -8.07 -7.66
C VAL A 58 4.91 -6.69 -7.29
N TYR A 59 5.38 -6.53 -6.06
CA TYR A 59 6.05 -5.30 -5.64
C TYR A 59 7.01 -5.53 -4.48
N ALA A 60 7.95 -4.60 -4.32
CA ALA A 60 8.84 -4.50 -3.17
C ALA A 60 9.05 -3.02 -2.83
N MET A 61 9.07 -2.66 -1.56
CA MET A 61 9.43 -1.32 -1.12
C MET A 61 10.26 -1.35 0.16
N GLU A 62 11.27 -0.49 0.24
CA GLU A 62 11.87 -0.10 1.51
C GLU A 62 10.96 0.93 2.16
N ILE A 63 10.65 0.80 3.45
CA ILE A 63 9.89 1.83 4.17
C ILE A 63 10.82 3.03 4.37
N THR A 64 10.67 4.07 3.54
CA THR A 64 11.46 5.31 3.69
C THR A 64 10.78 6.32 4.59
N GLN A 65 9.44 6.23 4.74
CA GLN A 65 8.70 6.99 5.74
C GLN A 65 7.58 6.14 6.38
N LYS A 66 7.26 6.48 7.63
CA LYS A 66 6.17 5.88 8.42
C LYS A 66 5.38 7.00 9.07
N LEU A 67 4.14 7.17 8.64
CA LEU A 67 3.20 8.17 9.14
C LEU A 67 2.09 7.47 9.92
N THR A 68 1.49 8.12 10.91
CA THR A 68 0.15 7.75 11.36
C THR A 68 -0.85 7.96 10.21
N MET A 69 -1.99 7.26 10.23
CA MET A 69 -2.99 7.44 9.17
C MET A 69 -3.54 8.88 9.10
N GLN A 70 -3.58 9.60 10.23
CA GLN A 70 -3.95 11.01 10.26
C GLN A 70 -2.88 11.91 9.63
N GLU A 71 -1.60 11.67 9.94
CA GLU A 71 -0.50 12.38 9.27
C GLU A 71 -0.48 12.10 7.77
N TYR A 72 -0.82 10.87 7.35
CA TYR A 72 -0.94 10.53 5.94
C TYR A 72 -2.09 11.30 5.26
N ASP A 73 -3.27 11.38 5.89
CA ASP A 73 -4.40 12.19 5.38
C ASP A 73 -3.99 13.66 5.16
N ASN A 74 -3.31 14.27 6.15
CA ASN A 74 -2.77 15.64 6.01
C ASN A 74 -1.76 15.73 4.85
N TYR A 75 -0.84 14.77 4.76
CA TYR A 75 0.14 14.70 3.67
C TYR A 75 -0.52 14.61 2.30
N CYS A 76 -1.60 13.83 2.15
CA CYS A 76 -2.36 13.79 0.89
C CYS A 76 -2.97 15.14 0.56
N LYS A 77 -3.62 15.80 1.53
CA LYS A 77 -4.28 17.09 1.32
C LYS A 77 -3.30 18.19 0.91
N GLU A 78 -2.09 18.16 1.45
CA GLU A 78 -1.10 19.24 1.28
C GLU A 78 -0.08 18.98 0.16
N GLN A 79 0.37 17.74 0.00
CA GLN A 79 1.54 17.41 -0.83
C GLN A 79 1.21 16.53 -2.03
N VAL A 80 0.33 15.54 -1.86
CA VAL A 80 0.00 14.56 -2.91
C VAL A 80 -1.52 14.33 -3.04
N PRO A 81 -2.30 15.35 -3.43
CA PRO A 81 -3.77 15.25 -3.49
C PRO A 81 -4.27 14.16 -4.43
N ASN A 82 -3.46 13.74 -5.42
CA ASN A 82 -3.77 12.62 -6.31
C ASN A 82 -3.81 11.24 -5.63
N LYS A 83 -3.38 11.12 -4.37
CA LYS A 83 -3.56 9.92 -3.53
C LYS A 83 -4.96 9.82 -2.93
N ILE A 84 -5.74 10.91 -2.95
CA ILE A 84 -7.16 10.88 -2.61
C ILE A 84 -7.92 10.39 -3.85
N PRO A 85 -8.72 9.30 -3.75
CA PRO A 85 -9.45 8.78 -4.90
C PRO A 85 -10.36 9.83 -5.55
N ASN A 86 -10.29 9.92 -6.87
CA ASN A 86 -11.26 10.61 -7.71
C ASN A 86 -12.04 9.58 -8.54
N TRP A 87 -13.13 9.06 -7.96
CA TRP A 87 -13.93 7.98 -8.56
C TRP A 87 -14.55 8.34 -9.91
N HIS A 88 -14.77 9.63 -10.15
CA HIS A 88 -15.31 10.16 -11.40
C HIS A 88 -14.26 10.42 -12.48
N SER A 89 -12.96 10.26 -12.18
CA SER A 89 -11.92 10.41 -13.19
C SER A 89 -12.06 9.38 -14.32
N LYS A 90 -11.50 9.68 -15.48
CA LYS A 90 -11.31 8.68 -16.55
C LYS A 90 -9.98 7.93 -16.41
N LYS A 91 -9.02 8.49 -15.67
CA LYS A 91 -7.71 7.87 -15.45
C LYS A 91 -7.78 6.88 -14.30
N TYR A 92 -7.19 5.71 -14.49
CA TYR A 92 -7.28 4.63 -13.51
C TYR A 92 -6.51 4.96 -12.23
N GLU A 93 -5.30 5.49 -12.37
CA GLU A 93 -4.42 5.90 -11.27
C GLU A 93 -5.03 7.00 -10.39
N GLU A 94 -5.93 7.83 -10.94
CA GLU A 94 -6.67 8.84 -10.17
C GLU A 94 -7.83 8.22 -9.38
N LYS A 95 -8.43 7.12 -9.85
CA LYS A 95 -9.50 6.41 -9.14
C LYS A 95 -9.00 5.60 -7.96
N MET A 96 -7.79 5.05 -8.07
CA MET A 96 -7.29 4.04 -7.14
C MET A 96 -6.50 4.60 -5.95
N GLY A 97 -6.61 5.90 -5.67
CA GLY A 97 -5.99 6.52 -4.50
C GLY A 97 -6.32 5.77 -3.20
N ASP A 98 -5.34 5.67 -2.29
CA ASP A 98 -5.47 4.90 -1.04
C ASP A 98 -5.69 5.80 0.18
N CYS A 99 -5.74 7.11 -0.02
CA CYS A 99 -6.00 8.11 1.00
C CYS A 99 -7.51 8.32 1.18
N ILE A 100 -8.15 7.30 1.76
CA ILE A 100 -9.62 7.18 1.75
C ILE A 100 -10.31 7.61 3.04
N TYR A 101 -9.55 7.93 4.09
CA TYR A 101 -10.07 8.32 5.39
C TYR A 101 -9.77 9.79 5.66
N ASP A 102 -10.81 10.61 5.79
CA ASP A 102 -10.73 12.01 6.18
C ASP A 102 -10.82 12.13 7.71
N PHE A 103 -9.70 12.51 8.32
CA PHE A 103 -9.54 12.68 9.77
C PHE A 103 -9.94 14.08 10.26
N SER A 104 -10.61 14.90 9.44
CA SER A 104 -11.19 16.18 9.88
C SER A 104 -12.40 16.04 10.80
N VAL A 105 -12.95 14.83 10.91
CA VAL A 105 -14.11 14.47 11.75
C VAL A 105 -13.84 13.20 12.55
N ASP A 106 -14.58 13.00 13.65
CA ASP A 106 -14.50 11.80 14.49
C ASP A 106 -15.88 11.10 14.55
N PRO A 107 -16.00 9.82 14.14
CA PRO A 107 -14.95 8.98 13.53
C PRO A 107 -14.54 9.47 12.13
N PRO A 108 -13.31 9.15 11.64
CA PRO A 108 -12.84 9.56 10.32
C PRO A 108 -13.83 9.17 9.22
N LYS A 109 -14.12 10.08 8.30
CA LYS A 109 -15.08 9.82 7.23
C LYS A 109 -14.42 9.02 6.12
N ILE A 110 -15.03 7.93 5.67
CA ILE A 110 -14.59 7.22 4.46
C ILE A 110 -15.11 7.96 3.21
N VAL A 111 -14.25 8.16 2.22
CA VAL A 111 -14.62 8.73 0.91
C VAL A 111 -14.92 7.62 -0.10
N GLU A 112 -15.54 7.97 -1.23
CA GLU A 112 -15.83 7.00 -2.29
C GLU A 112 -14.53 6.40 -2.84
N SER A 113 -14.41 5.07 -2.74
CA SER A 113 -13.19 4.31 -3.06
C SER A 113 -13.51 2.83 -3.28
N ASN A 114 -12.47 2.01 -3.43
CA ASN A 114 -12.58 0.55 -3.54
C ASN A 114 -12.79 -0.18 -2.19
N HIS A 115 -12.69 0.52 -1.06
CA HIS A 115 -13.01 0.04 0.26
C HIS A 115 -14.32 0.68 0.76
N TYR A 116 -15.05 -0.05 1.59
CA TYR A 116 -16.32 0.38 2.17
C TYR A 116 -16.29 0.29 3.70
N GLU A 117 -17.38 0.69 4.35
CA GLU A 117 -17.47 0.76 5.81
C GLU A 117 -17.13 -0.56 6.52
N HIS A 118 -17.40 -1.72 5.90
CA HIS A 118 -17.05 -3.03 6.47
C HIS A 118 -15.52 -3.28 6.53
N ASN A 119 -14.71 -2.53 5.79
CA ASN A 119 -13.25 -2.60 5.82
C ASN A 119 -12.63 -1.74 6.93
N ARG A 120 -13.40 -0.79 7.50
CA ARG A 120 -12.91 0.24 8.43
C ARG A 120 -12.07 -0.32 9.57
N GLU A 121 -12.56 -1.36 10.25
CA GLU A 121 -11.85 -1.94 11.39
C GLU A 121 -10.47 -2.47 10.99
N GLY A 122 -10.38 -3.13 9.84
CA GLY A 122 -9.13 -3.63 9.28
C GLY A 122 -8.20 -2.50 8.85
N ASP A 123 -8.72 -1.49 8.17
CA ASP A 123 -7.95 -0.37 7.66
C ASP A 123 -7.39 0.49 8.79
N LEU A 124 -8.25 1.00 9.67
CA LEU A 124 -7.85 1.86 10.79
C LEU A 124 -7.04 1.08 11.83
N GLY A 125 -7.28 -0.22 11.96
CA GLY A 125 -6.54 -1.10 12.87
C GLY A 125 -5.03 -1.20 12.56
N GLY A 126 -4.59 -0.81 11.36
CA GLY A 126 -3.17 -0.77 11.01
C GLY A 126 -2.41 0.43 11.56
N ARG A 127 -3.10 1.50 11.96
CA ARG A 127 -2.62 2.73 12.63
C ARG A 127 -1.63 3.60 11.86
N PHE A 128 -0.76 3.00 11.07
CA PHE A 128 0.30 3.66 10.31
C PHE A 128 0.14 3.41 8.82
N THR A 129 0.77 4.29 8.05
CA THR A 129 0.92 4.24 6.60
C THR A 129 2.41 4.22 6.29
N PHE A 130 2.81 3.35 5.38
CA PHE A 130 4.19 3.34 4.88
C PHE A 130 4.25 4.03 3.53
N LEU A 131 5.28 4.84 3.35
CA LEU A 131 5.59 5.52 2.10
C LEU A 131 7.00 5.11 1.66
N SER A 132 7.19 5.08 0.35
CA SER A 132 8.47 4.76 -0.25
C SER A 132 8.65 5.44 -1.60
N ASP A 133 9.75 6.16 -1.75
CA ASP A 133 10.35 6.57 -3.02
C ASP A 133 11.38 5.53 -3.54
N HIS A 134 11.69 4.51 -2.72
CA HIS A 134 12.57 3.39 -3.07
C HIS A 134 11.75 2.09 -3.19
N PHE A 135 11.05 1.96 -4.32
CA PHE A 135 10.16 0.83 -4.58
C PHE A 135 10.28 0.28 -6.00
N TYR A 136 9.84 -0.96 -6.16
CA TYR A 136 9.70 -1.69 -7.40
C TYR A 136 8.27 -2.18 -7.50
N TYR A 137 7.59 -1.88 -8.61
CA TYR A 137 6.23 -2.32 -8.86
C TYR A 137 6.13 -2.94 -10.24
N PHE A 138 5.76 -4.22 -10.29
CA PHE A 138 5.66 -5.02 -11.50
C PHE A 138 4.20 -5.29 -11.91
N GLY A 139 3.25 -5.08 -11.00
CA GLY A 139 1.81 -5.14 -11.28
C GLY A 139 1.38 -6.45 -11.96
N ASP A 140 0.80 -6.33 -13.14
CA ASP A 140 0.28 -7.44 -13.97
C ASP A 140 1.39 -8.24 -14.69
N LYS A 141 2.64 -7.81 -14.58
CA LYS A 141 3.83 -8.48 -15.12
C LYS A 141 4.81 -8.84 -14.01
N PRO A 142 4.40 -9.65 -13.01
CA PRO A 142 5.25 -9.91 -11.86
C PRO A 142 6.49 -10.71 -12.27
N GLU A 143 7.62 -10.38 -11.63
CA GLU A 143 8.93 -10.95 -11.96
C GLU A 143 9.23 -12.18 -11.10
N PRO A 144 9.90 -13.22 -11.63
CA PRO A 144 10.24 -14.41 -10.86
C PRO A 144 11.21 -14.09 -9.72
N LEU A 145 10.95 -14.65 -8.55
CA LEU A 145 11.93 -14.71 -7.47
C LEU A 145 13.11 -15.60 -7.92
N PRO A 146 14.36 -15.24 -7.59
CA PRO A 146 15.51 -16.08 -7.87
C PRO A 146 15.37 -17.45 -7.19
N GLU A 147 15.86 -18.52 -7.84
CA GLU A 147 15.77 -19.90 -7.32
C GLU A 147 16.55 -20.10 -6.00
N HIS A 148 17.50 -19.20 -5.69
CA HIS A 148 18.34 -19.25 -4.50
C HIS A 148 18.41 -17.88 -3.82
N HIS A 149 17.89 -17.80 -2.60
CA HIS A 149 18.10 -16.67 -1.70
C HIS A 149 19.19 -17.04 -0.70
N TYR A 150 20.42 -16.61 -0.94
CA TYR A 150 21.46 -16.69 0.08
C TYR A 150 21.17 -15.61 1.13
N LEU A 151 20.77 -16.03 2.33
CA LEU A 151 20.90 -15.20 3.52
C LEU A 151 22.40 -15.15 3.82
N LEU A 152 23.06 -14.05 3.47
CA LEU A 152 24.39 -13.71 3.97
C LEU A 152 24.28 -13.15 5.40
#